data_AF-A0A3P7XP99-F1
#
_entry.id   AF-A0A3P7XP99-F1
#
_cell.length_a   1.000
_cell.length_b   1.000
_cell.length_c   1.000
_cell.angle_alpha   90.00
_cell.angle_beta   90.00
_cell.angle_gamma   90.00
#
_symmetry.space_group_name_H-M   'P 1'
#
loop_
_entity.id
_entity.type
_entity.pdbx_description
1 polymer ?
#
loop_
_entity_poly.entity_id
_entity_poly.type
_entity_poly.pdbx_seq_one_letter_code
_entity_poly.pdbx_strand_id
1 'polypeptide(L)'
;MWRHYFQNTQGLIFVVDSNDRERIEESREELHKMLNEDELRDATLLVFANKQARFYLFSTLLSILLVPIKDLPNAMSAAELTDKLGLHNLRSRQVLQ
;
A
#
# COMPACT_ATOMS: atom_id res chain seq x y z
N MET A 1 19.30 5.64 0.74
CA MET A 1 18.78 6.83 1.46
C MET A 1 17.80 6.46 2.59
N TRP A 2 17.09 5.33 2.54
CA TRP A 2 16.09 4.98 3.56
C TRP A 2 16.62 4.32 4.85
N ARG A 3 17.80 3.69 4.79
CA ARG A 3 18.39 2.96 5.94
C ARG A 3 18.57 3.81 7.21
N HIS A 4 18.78 5.11 7.09
CA HIS A 4 18.91 6.02 8.24
C HIS A 4 17.62 6.17 9.05
N TYR A 5 16.47 5.73 8.52
CA TYR A 5 15.17 5.81 9.17
C TYR A 5 14.67 4.46 9.71
N PHE A 6 15.45 3.38 9.59
CA PHE A 6 15.00 2.04 10.00
C PHE A 6 15.23 1.78 11.49
N GLN A 7 16.25 2.41 12.09
CA GLN A 7 16.56 2.22 13.49
C GLN A 7 15.40 2.67 14.40
N ASN A 8 15.01 1.79 15.33
CA ASN A 8 13.92 1.99 16.29
C ASN A 8 12.54 2.24 15.65
N THR A 9 12.34 1.83 14.40
CA THR A 9 11.06 1.97 13.72
C THR A 9 10.09 0.87 14.14
N GLN A 10 9.00 1.26 14.78
CA GLN A 10 7.96 0.33 15.26
C GLN A 10 6.93 -0.03 14.18
N GLY A 11 6.85 0.77 13.12
CA GLY A 11 5.88 0.57 12.06
C GLY A 11 6.33 1.19 10.74
N LEU A 12 6.04 0.48 9.66
CA LEU A 12 6.28 0.89 8.29
C LEU A 12 4.94 1.16 7.62
N ILE A 13 4.73 2.40 7.16
CA ILE A 13 3.58 2.76 6.33
C ILE A 13 4.04 2.81 4.87
N PHE A 14 3.55 1.89 4.05
CA PHE A 14 3.89 1.79 2.65
C PHE A 14 2.71 2.27 1.79
N VAL A 15 2.88 3.39 1.07
CA VAL A 15 1.83 3.99 0.26
C VAL A 15 2.04 3.65 -1.21
N VAL A 16 1.04 3.05 -1.83
CA VAL A 16 1.07 2.64 -3.25
C VAL A 16 0.05 3.46 -4.04
N ASP A 17 0.42 3.91 -5.23
CA ASP A 17 -0.55 4.48 -6.18
C ASP A 17 -1.37 3.34 -6.80
N SER A 18 -2.63 3.20 -6.37
CA SER A 18 -3.49 2.11 -6.82
C SER A 18 -3.86 2.18 -8.30
N ASN A 19 -3.68 3.33 -8.95
CA ASN A 19 -4.00 3.51 -10.36
C ASN A 19 -2.81 3.22 -11.29
N ASP A 20 -1.61 3.04 -10.72
CA ASP A 20 -0.39 2.78 -11.46
C ASP A 20 -0.03 1.29 -11.47
N ARG A 21 -0.64 0.58 -12.42
CA ARG A 21 -0.47 -0.87 -12.57
C ARG A 21 0.90 -1.27 -13.12
N GLU A 22 1.58 -0.37 -13.83
CA GLU A 22 2.88 -0.67 -14.45
C GLU A 22 4.00 -0.65 -13.39
N ARG A 23 3.92 0.27 -12.42
CA ARG A 23 4.93 0.43 -11.35
C ARG A 23 4.67 -0.41 -10.10
N ILE A 24 3.65 -1.26 -10.11
CA ILE A 24 3.32 -2.09 -8.95
C ILE A 24 4.39 -3.15 -8.66
N GLU A 25 5.04 -3.67 -9.71
CA GLU A 25 6.12 -4.66 -9.53
C GLU A 25 7.37 -4.01 -8.94
N GLU A 26 7.73 -2.81 -9.39
CA GLU A 26 8.80 -2.01 -8.78
C GLU A 26 8.49 -1.73 -7.29
N SER A 27 7.24 -1.38 -6.99
CA SER A 27 6.79 -1.15 -5.61
C SER A 27 6.89 -2.42 -4.76
N ARG A 28 6.60 -3.59 -5.33
CA ARG A 28 6.78 -4.88 -4.67
C ARG A 28 8.26 -5.10 -4.35
N GLU A 29 9.14 -4.96 -5.32
CA GLU A 29 10.58 -5.18 -5.11
C GLU A 29 11.13 -4.27 -4.00
N GLU A 30 10.78 -2.99 -4.00
CA GLU A 30 11.21 -2.06 -2.95
C GLU A 30 10.66 -2.41 -1.58
N LEU A 31 9.38 -2.80 -1.48
CA LEU A 31 8.79 -3.27 -0.23
C LEU A 31 9.53 -4.51 0.29
N HIS A 32 9.81 -5.49 -0.57
CA HIS A 32 10.53 -6.70 -0.17
C HIS A 32 11.98 -6.42 0.23
N LYS A 33 12.66 -5.47 -0.43
CA LYS A 33 13.97 -4.99 -0.01
C LYS A 33 13.93 -4.40 1.40
N MET A 34 12.97 -3.50 1.68
CA MET A 34 12.80 -2.93 3.04
C MET A 34 12.52 -4.01 4.07
N LEU A 35 11.63 -4.95 3.76
CA LEU A 35 11.26 -6.02 4.68
C LEU A 35 12.39 -7.00 4.94
N ASN A 36 13.43 -7.07 4.11
CA ASN A 36 14.60 -7.92 4.36
C ASN A 36 15.66 -7.26 5.23
N GLU A 37 15.48 -5.99 5.62
CA GLU A 37 16.40 -5.29 6.52
C GLU A 37 16.08 -5.67 7.98
N ASP A 38 17.10 -6.06 8.75
CA ASP A 38 16.95 -6.58 10.10
C ASP A 38 16.30 -5.57 11.05
N GLU A 39 16.56 -4.28 10.85
CA GLU A 39 16.00 -3.20 11.65
C GLU A 39 14.48 -3.05 11.51
N LEU A 40 13.89 -3.57 10.43
CA LEU A 40 12.44 -3.54 10.17
C LEU A 40 11.75 -4.87 10.44
N ARG A 41 12.48 -5.88 10.94
CA ARG A 41 11.94 -7.25 11.12
C ARG A 41 10.70 -7.29 12.01
N ASP A 42 10.71 -6.48 13.08
CA ASP A 42 9.64 -6.44 14.08
C ASP A 42 8.67 -5.27 13.86
N ALA A 43 8.86 -4.49 12.79
CA ALA A 43 8.01 -3.35 12.47
C ALA A 43 6.65 -3.80 11.93
N THR A 44 5.57 -3.18 12.40
CA THR A 44 4.22 -3.43 11.85
C THR A 44 4.09 -2.79 10.47
N LEU A 45 3.78 -3.57 9.44
CA LEU A 45 3.54 -3.07 8.09
C LEU A 45 2.06 -2.67 7.90
N LEU A 46 1.82 -1.42 7.51
CA LEU A 46 0.54 -0.92 7.02
C LEU A 46 0.69 -0.48 5.55
N VAL A 47 -0.13 -1.03 4.66
CA VAL A 47 -0.13 -0.65 3.24
C VAL A 47 -1.33 0.23 2.91
N PHE A 48 -1.10 1.43 2.40
CA PHE A 48 -2.15 2.32 1.89
C PHE A 48 -2.24 2.26 0.37
N ALA A 49 -3.44 1.97 -0.13
CA ALA A 49 -3.78 2.10 -1.54
C ALA A 49 -4.26 3.53 -1.85
N ASN A 50 -3.32 4.42 -2.15
CA ASN A 50 -3.63 5.81 -2.49
C ASN A 50 -4.36 5.91 -3.83
N LYS A 51 -5.20 6.94 -4.00
CA LYS A 51 -6.08 7.17 -5.17
C LYS A 51 -7.16 6.10 -5.41
N GLN A 52 -7.49 5.28 -4.41
CA GLN A 52 -8.75 4.54 -4.47
C GLN A 52 -9.89 5.57 -4.58
N ALA A 53 -10.69 5.47 -5.64
CA ALA A 53 -11.77 6.41 -6.01
C ALA A 53 -12.84 6.64 -4.92
N ARG A 54 -12.70 6.00 -3.75
CA ARG A 54 -13.72 5.96 -2.71
C ARG A 54 -13.55 6.99 -1.58
N PHE A 55 -12.55 7.88 -1.62
CA PHE A 55 -12.38 8.89 -0.56
C PHE A 55 -13.07 10.25 -0.81
N TYR A 56 -13.74 10.46 -1.96
CA TYR A 56 -14.50 11.70 -2.21
C TYR A 56 -16.00 11.61 -1.88
N LEU A 57 -16.49 10.48 -1.35
CA LEU A 57 -17.91 10.28 -1.05
C LEU A 57 -18.35 10.76 0.35
N PHE A 58 -17.60 11.64 1.02
CA PHE A 58 -17.95 12.19 2.35
C PHE A 58 -18.41 13.65 2.35
N SER A 59 -19.03 14.12 1.27
CA SER A 59 -19.92 15.28 1.32
C SER A 59 -21.17 15.00 0.50
N THR A 60 -22.25 14.64 1.19
CA THR A 60 -23.58 14.34 0.66
C THR A 60 -24.27 15.51 -0.07
N LEU A 61 -23.62 16.66 -0.19
CA LEU A 61 -24.17 17.87 -0.82
C LEU A 61 -23.64 18.18 -2.22
N LEU A 62 -22.66 17.43 -2.75
CA LEU A 62 -22.01 17.77 -4.04
C LEU A 62 -22.41 16.87 -5.23
N SER A 63 -23.37 15.95 -5.09
CA SER A 63 -23.75 15.02 -6.17
C SER A 63 -24.68 15.60 -7.25
N ILE A 64 -25.15 16.85 -7.12
CA ILE A 64 -26.13 17.43 -8.06
C ILE A 64 -25.49 18.20 -9.24
N LEU A 65 -24.23 18.65 -9.15
CA LEU A 65 -23.74 19.63 -10.16
C LEU A 65 -22.43 19.31 -10.90
N LEU A 66 -21.60 18.35 -10.50
CA LEU A 66 -20.28 18.24 -11.16
C LEU A 66 -19.85 16.81 -11.41
N VAL A 67 -19.88 16.49 -12.72
CA VAL A 67 -18.98 15.56 -13.41
C VAL A 67 -19.21 14.10 -13.01
N PRO A 68 -19.38 13.16 -13.97
CA PRO A 68 -19.24 11.75 -13.63
C PRO A 68 -17.85 11.61 -13.04
N ILE A 69 -17.75 11.45 -11.72
CA ILE A 69 -16.52 11.07 -11.05
C ILE A 69 -16.20 9.75 -11.70
N LYS A 70 -15.31 9.83 -12.70
CA LYS A 70 -14.83 8.72 -13.48
C LYS A 70 -14.37 7.73 -12.42
N ASP A 71 -15.14 6.65 -12.22
CA ASP A 71 -14.60 5.45 -11.59
C ASP A 71 -13.21 5.31 -12.19
N LEU A 72 -12.14 5.39 -11.40
CA LEU A 72 -10.80 5.16 -11.95
C LEU A 72 -10.84 3.70 -12.39
N PRO A 73 -11.10 3.40 -13.67
CA PRO A 73 -11.47 2.05 -14.08
C PRO A 73 -10.25 1.11 -13.98
N ASN A 74 -9.08 1.71 -13.73
CA ASN A 74 -7.80 1.07 -13.62
C ASN A 74 -7.30 0.97 -12.17
N ALA A 75 -8.01 1.48 -11.16
CA ALA A 75 -7.58 1.38 -9.77
C ALA A 75 -7.62 -0.08 -9.29
N MET A 76 -6.53 -0.56 -8.70
CA MET A 76 -6.44 -1.91 -8.14
C MET A 76 -7.27 -2.02 -6.86
N SER A 77 -7.99 -3.13 -6.73
CA SER A 77 -8.69 -3.46 -5.49
C SER A 77 -7.70 -3.81 -4.36
N ALA A 78 -8.15 -3.78 -3.11
CA ALA A 78 -7.30 -4.17 -1.97
C ALA A 78 -6.82 -5.62 -2.07
N ALA A 79 -7.68 -6.53 -2.56
CA ALA A 79 -7.31 -7.93 -2.79
C ALA A 79 -6.24 -8.04 -3.87
N GLU A 80 -6.44 -7.36 -5.01
CA GLU A 80 -5.47 -7.34 -6.11
C GLU A 80 -4.11 -6.77 -5.68
N LEU A 81 -4.10 -5.69 -4.89
CA LEU A 81 -2.87 -5.13 -4.32
C LEU A 81 -2.17 -6.10 -3.37
N THR A 82 -2.94 -6.82 -2.55
CA THR A 82 -2.40 -7.82 -1.62
C THR A 82 -1.68 -8.94 -2.37
N ASP A 83 -2.27 -9.40 -3.48
CA ASP A 83 -1.70 -10.44 -4.33
C ASP A 83 -0.46 -9.92 -5.07
N LYS A 84 -0.57 -8.76 -5.72
CA LYS A 84 0.54 -8.16 -6.48
C LYS A 84 1.73 -7.79 -5.61
N LEU A 85 1.52 -7.35 -4.37
CA LEU A 85 2.62 -7.08 -3.44
C LEU A 85 3.16 -8.36 -2.75
N GLY A 86 2.53 -9.52 -2.98
CA GLY A 86 2.96 -10.79 -2.40
C GLY A 86 2.82 -10.85 -0.87
N LEU A 87 1.84 -10.13 -0.30
CA LEU A 87 1.71 -9.99 1.16
C LEU A 87 1.18 -11.28 1.83
N HIS A 88 0.62 -12.20 1.06
CA HIS A 88 0.10 -13.48 1.55
C HIS A 88 1.16 -14.31 2.29
N ASN A 89 2.43 -14.19 1.89
CA ASN A 89 3.56 -14.89 2.53
C ASN A 89 4.11 -14.17 3.77
N LEU A 90 3.72 -12.92 4.02
CA LEU A 90 4.25 -12.12 5.12
C LEU A 90 3.63 -12.49 6.47
N ARG A 91 2.45 -13.11 6.48
CA ARG A 91 1.80 -13.59 7.72
C ARG A 91 2.65 -14.60 8.50
N SER A 92 3.56 -15.30 7.82
CA SER A 92 4.43 -16.30 8.42
C SER A 92 5.64 -15.71 9.17
N ARG A 93 5.86 -14.39 9.13
CA ARG A 93 7.01 -13.75 9.81
C ARG A 93 6.88 -13.71 11.33
N GLN A 94 5.69 -13.95 11.90
CA GLN A 94 5.46 -13.88 13.34
C GLN A 94 5.81 -15.14 14.15
N VAL A 95 6.31 -16.22 13.52
CA VAL A 95 6.56 -17.48 14.26
C VAL A 95 7.90 -18.08 13.92
N LEU A 96 8.96 -17.57 14.53
CA LEU A 96 10.14 -18.38 14.89
C LEU A 96 10.53 -18.02 16.33
N GLN A 97 10.09 -18.88 17.25
CA GLN A 97 10.69 -19.05 18.58
C GLN A 97 11.95 -19.90 18.44
#